data_AF-A0A533VX36-F1
#
_entry.id   AF-A0A533VX36-F1
#
_cell.length_a   1.000
_cell.length_b   1.000
_cell.length_c   1.000
_cell.angle_alpha   90.00
_cell.angle_beta   90.00
_cell.angle_gamma   90.00
#
_symmetry.space_group_name_H-M   'P 1'
#
loop_
_entity.id
_entity.type
_entity.pdbx_description
1 polymer ?
#
loop_
_entity_poly.entity_id
_entity_poly.type
_entity_poly.pdbx_seq_one_letter_code
_entity_poly.pdbx_strand_id
1 'polypeptide(L)'
;MAAGEPLLFVRQASGLTRAISSYTVIFFGLGLNFLPFQYFLMGNISFIFPGVNLVAIYFFGGLFVLLEVVSMALLYVAMPRSGAIYLPMSRSISPMLGMMEAWRSIIQNPTQRGVTAFLGASQFSAFVILTGTFTGSAGLISLGKAFSSNAWNLVAVGLLIQIIGLIVTWLGPGIMGKWVAIFVPSGTSKPGGTRRLVEAPTTKSSPRRTRTASLRPPPVSRLLSRLP
;
A
#
# COMPACT_ATOMS: atom_id res chain seq x y z
N MET A 1 6.65 -28.63 42.73
CA MET A 1 7.14 -28.03 41.48
C MET A 1 5.93 -27.60 40.70
N ALA A 2 5.67 -26.29 40.61
CA ALA A 2 4.56 -25.76 39.84
C ALA A 2 4.89 -25.87 38.35
N ALA A 3 3.94 -26.37 37.55
CA ALA A 3 4.06 -26.50 36.10
C ALA A 3 4.38 -25.14 35.47
N GLY A 4 5.39 -25.10 34.60
CA GLY A 4 5.82 -23.88 33.93
C GLY A 4 4.71 -23.30 33.06
N GLU A 5 4.25 -22.10 33.40
CA GLU A 5 3.39 -21.33 32.51
C GLU A 5 4.13 -21.07 31.19
N PRO A 6 3.56 -21.42 30.03
CA PRO A 6 4.17 -21.10 28.76
C PRO A 6 4.16 -19.58 28.57
N LEU A 7 5.35 -18.97 28.54
CA LEU A 7 5.53 -17.57 28.16
C LEU A 7 5.06 -17.38 26.71
N LEU A 8 3.82 -16.91 26.56
CA LEU A 8 3.27 -16.51 25.28
C LEU A 8 3.93 -15.18 24.89
N PHE A 9 4.95 -15.22 24.03
CA PHE A 9 5.54 -14.03 23.42
C PHE A 9 4.55 -13.40 22.43
N VAL A 10 3.52 -12.74 22.94
CA VAL A 10 2.66 -11.88 22.12
C VAL A 10 3.47 -10.63 21.82
N ARG A 11 4.19 -10.63 20.70
CA ARG A 11 4.61 -9.36 20.06
C ARG A 11 3.34 -8.54 19.91
N GLN A 12 3.27 -7.37 20.53
CA GLN A 12 2.26 -6.39 20.15
C GLN A 12 2.41 -6.18 18.64
N ALA A 13 1.45 -6.65 17.85
CA ALA A 13 1.24 -6.09 16.53
C ALA A 13 0.97 -4.62 16.82
N SER A 14 1.94 -3.73 16.58
CA SER A 14 1.80 -2.31 16.85
C SER A 14 0.52 -1.92 16.13
N GLY A 15 -0.53 -1.70 16.92
CA GLY A 15 -1.87 -1.57 16.40
C GLY A 15 -1.84 -0.33 15.54
N LEU A 16 -1.74 -0.53 14.23
CA LEU A 16 -2.00 0.51 13.28
C LEU A 16 -3.43 0.90 13.62
N THR A 17 -3.60 2.01 14.32
CA THR A 17 -4.89 2.65 14.50
C THR A 17 -5.53 2.61 13.12
N ARG A 18 -6.79 2.18 13.03
CA ARG A 18 -7.49 1.97 11.76
C ARG A 18 -7.62 3.32 11.06
N ALA A 19 -6.53 3.79 10.48
CA ALA A 19 -6.33 5.13 9.96
C ALA A 19 -7.00 5.26 8.59
N ILE A 20 -7.23 4.11 7.95
CA ILE A 20 -7.86 3.98 6.65
C ILE A 20 -9.26 3.40 6.90
N SER A 21 -10.28 4.23 6.64
CA SER A 21 -11.68 3.82 6.66
C SER A 21 -12.00 2.98 5.42
N SER A 22 -13.05 2.15 5.47
CA SER A 22 -13.49 1.33 4.34
C SER A 22 -13.72 2.16 3.06
N TYR A 23 -14.24 3.39 3.20
CA TYR A 23 -14.44 4.31 2.09
C TYR A 23 -13.12 4.82 1.48
N THR A 24 -12.12 5.12 2.31
CA THR A 24 -10.83 5.60 1.83
C THR A 24 -10.04 4.50 1.09
N VAL A 25 -10.31 3.22 1.38
CA VAL A 25 -9.71 2.08 0.67
C VAL A 25 -10.17 2.03 -0.80
N ILE A 26 -11.43 2.34 -1.09
CA ILE A 26 -11.96 2.33 -2.46
C ILE A 26 -11.23 3.35 -3.32
N PHE A 27 -11.02 4.57 -2.80
CA PHE A 27 -10.27 5.61 -3.50
C PHE A 27 -8.79 5.25 -3.69
N PHE A 28 -8.20 4.54 -2.74
CA PHE A 28 -6.83 4.03 -2.90
C PHE A 28 -6.73 3.00 -4.03
N GLY A 29 -7.72 2.10 -4.14
CA GLY A 29 -7.84 1.16 -5.25
C GLY A 29 -8.02 1.86 -6.59
N LEU A 30 -8.95 2.82 -6.69
CA LEU A 30 -9.20 3.57 -7.93
C LEU A 30 -7.98 4.40 -8.36
N GLY A 31 -7.32 5.08 -7.43
CA GLY A 31 -6.16 5.93 -7.73
C GLY A 31 -4.98 5.16 -8.35
N LEU A 32 -4.80 3.89 -7.97
CA LEU A 32 -3.77 3.03 -8.57
C LEU A 32 -4.14 2.52 -9.96
N ASN A 33 -5.42 2.57 -10.36
CA ASN A 33 -5.88 2.10 -11.67
C ASN A 33 -5.91 3.21 -12.73
N PHE A 34 -6.06 4.47 -12.34
CA PHE A 34 -6.01 5.63 -13.23
C PHE A 34 -4.58 6.12 -13.50
N LEU A 35 -3.70 5.22 -13.92
CA LEU A 35 -2.30 5.55 -14.20
C LEU A 35 -2.13 6.11 -15.63
N PRO A 36 -1.09 6.93 -15.87
CA PRO A 36 -0.83 7.55 -17.18
C PRO A 36 -0.63 6.54 -18.32
N PHE A 37 -0.19 5.33 -17.97
CA PHE A 37 0.01 4.22 -18.91
C PHE A 37 -1.31 3.78 -19.58
N GLN A 38 -2.41 3.72 -18.84
CA GLN A 38 -3.71 3.29 -19.35
C GLN A 38 -4.25 4.28 -20.38
N TYR A 39 -4.10 5.58 -20.10
CA TYR A 39 -4.49 6.64 -21.05
C TYR A 39 -3.62 6.65 -22.30
N PHE A 40 -2.31 6.41 -22.13
CA PHE A 40 -1.41 6.26 -23.26
C PHE A 40 -1.82 5.07 -24.15
N LEU A 41 -2.06 3.90 -23.56
CA LEU A 41 -2.42 2.70 -24.30
C LEU A 41 -3.75 2.86 -25.06
N MET A 42 -4.74 3.50 -24.44
CA MET A 42 -6.07 3.70 -25.02
C MET A 42 -6.04 4.56 -26.29
N GLY A 43 -5.19 5.60 -26.31
CA GLY A 43 -5.01 6.43 -27.51
C GLY A 43 -4.13 5.80 -28.58
N ASN A 44 -3.09 5.06 -28.17
CA ASN A 44 -2.07 4.56 -29.10
C ASN A 44 -2.39 3.19 -29.70
N ILE A 45 -3.21 2.34 -29.06
CA ILE A 45 -3.54 1.01 -29.59
C ILE A 45 -4.17 1.09 -30.97
N SER A 46 -5.10 2.02 -31.19
CA SER A 46 -5.75 2.20 -32.50
C SER A 46 -4.79 2.71 -33.58
N PHE A 47 -3.73 3.41 -33.17
CA PHE A 47 -2.70 3.90 -34.08
C PHE A 47 -1.70 2.79 -34.45
N ILE A 48 -1.28 1.99 -33.47
CA ILE A 48 -0.34 0.87 -33.66
C ILE A 48 -1.00 -0.27 -34.42
N PHE A 49 -2.28 -0.56 -34.14
CA PHE A 49 -3.06 -1.63 -34.76
C PHE A 49 -4.32 -1.05 -35.41
N PRO A 50 -4.24 -0.63 -36.68
CA PRO A 50 -5.38 -0.08 -37.39
C PRO A 50 -6.48 -1.13 -37.55
N GLY A 51 -7.74 -0.73 -37.30
CA GLY A 51 -8.91 -1.62 -37.43
C GLY A 51 -9.21 -2.48 -36.20
N VAL A 52 -8.49 -2.29 -35.09
CA VAL A 52 -8.72 -3.08 -33.88
C VAL A 52 -10.03 -2.69 -33.18
N ASN A 53 -10.77 -3.69 -32.72
CA ASN A 53 -11.96 -3.46 -31.90
C ASN A 53 -11.55 -3.21 -30.45
N LEU A 54 -11.42 -1.92 -30.08
CA LEU A 54 -11.09 -1.51 -28.72
C LEU A 54 -12.07 -2.06 -27.69
N VAL A 55 -13.38 -2.05 -27.98
CA VAL A 55 -14.42 -2.47 -27.04
C VAL A 55 -14.23 -3.93 -26.67
N ALA A 56 -13.95 -4.80 -27.65
CA ALA A 56 -13.71 -6.22 -27.40
C ALA A 56 -12.46 -6.43 -26.52
N ILE A 57 -11.36 -5.75 -26.82
CA ILE A 57 -10.11 -5.88 -26.05
C ILE A 57 -10.32 -5.49 -24.58
N TYR A 58 -10.97 -4.34 -24.34
CA TYR A 58 -11.23 -3.88 -22.98
C TYR A 58 -12.26 -4.75 -22.26
N PHE A 59 -13.26 -5.28 -22.96
CA PHE A 59 -14.23 -6.18 -22.37
C PHE A 59 -13.59 -7.48 -21.90
N PHE A 60 -12.83 -8.16 -22.77
CA PHE A 60 -12.16 -9.40 -22.40
C PHE A 60 -11.06 -9.16 -21.36
N GLY A 61 -10.24 -8.12 -21.53
CA GLY A 61 -9.22 -7.75 -20.55
C GLY A 61 -9.81 -7.44 -19.17
N GLY A 62 -10.89 -6.65 -19.13
CA GLY A 62 -11.61 -6.34 -17.90
C GLY A 62 -12.24 -7.57 -17.25
N LEU A 63 -12.76 -8.51 -18.04
CA LEU A 63 -13.34 -9.75 -17.53
C LEU A 63 -12.29 -10.62 -16.82
N PHE A 64 -11.10 -10.79 -17.41
CA PHE A 64 -10.02 -11.55 -16.77
C PHE A 64 -9.56 -10.89 -15.46
N VAL A 65 -9.40 -9.57 -15.45
CA VAL A 65 -9.04 -8.82 -14.24
C VAL A 65 -10.13 -8.92 -13.18
N LEU A 66 -11.41 -8.91 -13.56
CA LEU A 66 -12.51 -9.06 -12.62
C LEU A 66 -12.48 -10.43 -11.92
N LEU A 67 -12.24 -11.51 -12.68
CA LEU A 67 -12.10 -12.85 -12.11
C LEU A 67 -10.92 -12.92 -11.12
N GLU A 68 -9.78 -12.33 -11.48
CA GLU A 68 -8.63 -12.22 -10.60
C GLU A 68 -8.97 -11.46 -9.31
N VAL A 69 -9.60 -10.27 -9.42
CA VAL A 69 -9.95 -9.43 -8.27
C VAL A 69 -10.92 -10.13 -7.33
N VAL A 70 -11.92 -10.85 -7.85
CA VAL A 70 -12.86 -11.62 -7.02
C VAL A 70 -12.13 -12.75 -6.29
N SER A 71 -11.25 -13.48 -6.98
CA SER A 71 -10.45 -14.55 -6.36
C SER A 71 -9.57 -14.00 -5.22
N MET A 72 -8.95 -12.83 -5.43
CA MET A 72 -8.11 -12.18 -4.43
C MET A 72 -8.93 -11.61 -3.27
N ALA A 73 -10.10 -11.03 -3.54
CA ALA A 73 -10.99 -10.54 -2.50
C ALA A 73 -11.41 -11.66 -1.54
N LEU A 74 -11.79 -12.83 -2.07
CA LEU A 74 -12.12 -14.01 -1.25
C LEU A 74 -10.92 -14.46 -0.40
N LEU A 75 -9.72 -14.43 -0.98
CA LEU A 75 -8.49 -14.80 -0.29
C LEU A 75 -8.14 -13.83 0.85
N TYR A 76 -8.34 -12.52 0.65
CA TYR A 76 -8.14 -11.50 1.69
C TYR A 76 -9.24 -11.51 2.77
N VAL A 77 -10.46 -11.96 2.46
CA VAL A 77 -11.51 -12.23 3.45
C VAL A 77 -11.12 -13.43 4.33
N ALA A 78 -10.56 -14.49 3.73
CA ALA A 78 -10.12 -15.67 4.47
C ALA A 78 -8.91 -15.39 5.39
N MET A 79 -7.97 -14.55 4.96
CA MET A 79 -6.77 -14.19 5.73
C MET A 79 -6.47 -12.69 5.71
N PRO A 80 -7.11 -11.88 6.57
CA PRO A 80 -6.90 -10.43 6.63
C PRO A 80 -5.58 -10.11 7.34
N ARG A 81 -4.48 -10.10 6.59
CA ARG A 81 -3.15 -9.71 7.08
C ARG A 81 -2.66 -8.47 6.34
N SER A 82 -1.94 -7.61 7.06
CA SER A 82 -1.25 -6.46 6.45
C SER A 82 -0.07 -6.96 5.60
N GLY A 83 -0.17 -6.83 4.28
CA GLY A 83 0.87 -7.22 3.34
C GLY A 83 0.37 -7.31 1.92
N ALA A 84 1.30 -7.27 0.97
CA ALA A 84 0.99 -7.52 -0.44
C ALA A 84 0.71 -9.01 -0.70
N ILE A 85 0.23 -9.30 -1.90
CA ILE A 85 -0.37 -10.58 -2.34
C ILE A 85 0.46 -11.83 -2.03
N TYR A 86 1.79 -11.73 -1.96
CA TYR A 86 2.68 -12.85 -1.65
C TYR A 86 2.51 -13.41 -0.24
N LEU A 87 2.08 -12.60 0.75
CA LEU A 87 1.88 -13.07 2.14
C LEU A 87 0.63 -13.94 2.27
N PRO A 88 -0.54 -13.53 1.75
CA PRO A 88 -1.71 -14.38 1.75
C PRO A 88 -1.56 -15.60 0.84
N MET A 89 -0.91 -15.46 -0.33
CA MET A 89 -0.67 -16.56 -1.28
C MET A 89 0.22 -17.68 -0.70
N SER A 90 1.34 -17.32 -0.06
CA SER A 90 2.27 -18.29 0.55
C SER A 90 1.63 -19.17 1.63
N ARG A 91 0.58 -18.67 2.29
CA ARG A 91 -0.06 -19.35 3.43
C ARG A 91 -1.39 -20.00 3.08
N SER A 92 -2.06 -19.57 2.01
CA SER A 92 -3.38 -20.09 1.63
C SER A 92 -3.30 -21.15 0.54
N ILE A 93 -2.32 -21.06 -0.37
CA ILE A 93 -2.24 -21.94 -1.55
C ILE A 93 -0.96 -22.78 -1.50
N SER A 94 0.21 -22.13 -1.61
CA SER A 94 1.50 -22.81 -1.61
C SER A 94 2.62 -21.82 -1.32
N PRO A 95 3.63 -22.21 -0.51
CA PRO A 95 4.79 -21.37 -0.24
C PRO A 95 5.58 -21.05 -1.52
N MET A 96 5.60 -21.94 -2.51
CA MET A 96 6.30 -21.71 -3.78
C MET A 96 5.65 -20.59 -4.60
N LEU A 97 4.31 -20.57 -4.69
CA LEU A 97 3.58 -19.53 -5.41
C LEU A 97 3.71 -18.17 -4.72
N GLY A 98 3.75 -18.14 -3.39
CA GLY A 98 4.05 -16.91 -2.66
C GLY A 98 5.46 -16.37 -2.95
N MET A 99 6.45 -17.24 -3.13
CA MET A 99 7.81 -16.83 -3.52
C MET A 99 7.85 -16.30 -4.96
N MET A 100 7.17 -16.96 -5.90
CA MET A 100 7.06 -16.48 -7.28
C MET A 100 6.41 -15.10 -7.34
N GLU A 101 5.35 -14.87 -6.57
CA GLU A 101 4.71 -13.56 -6.47
C GLU A 101 5.61 -12.48 -5.84
N ALA A 102 6.42 -12.85 -4.86
CA ALA A 102 7.40 -11.92 -4.29
C ALA A 102 8.42 -11.48 -5.34
N TRP A 103 8.97 -12.42 -6.12
CA TRP A 103 9.89 -12.09 -7.21
C TRP A 103 9.25 -11.26 -8.31
N ARG A 104 8.03 -11.64 -8.73
CA ARG A 104 7.24 -10.82 -9.68
C ARG A 104 7.08 -9.41 -9.14
N SER A 105 6.74 -9.24 -7.85
CA SER A 105 6.56 -7.93 -7.24
C SER A 105 7.85 -7.09 -7.15
N ILE A 106 9.01 -7.74 -6.98
CA ILE A 106 10.33 -7.05 -6.94
C ILE A 106 10.67 -6.48 -8.32
N ILE A 107 10.35 -7.19 -9.40
CA ILE A 107 10.68 -6.76 -10.76
C ILE A 107 9.61 -5.84 -11.33
N GLN A 108 8.33 -6.22 -11.19
CA GLN A 108 7.20 -5.53 -11.80
C GLN A 108 6.97 -4.16 -11.19
N ASN A 109 6.96 -4.02 -9.86
CA ASN A 109 6.54 -2.77 -9.22
C ASN A 109 7.50 -1.61 -9.52
N PRO A 110 8.85 -1.77 -9.43
CA PRO A 110 9.78 -0.71 -9.80
C PRO A 110 9.74 -0.39 -11.29
N THR A 111 9.66 -1.41 -12.16
CA THR A 111 9.56 -1.24 -13.62
C THR A 111 8.31 -0.46 -13.99
N GLN A 112 7.15 -0.85 -13.44
CA GLN A 112 5.89 -0.17 -13.69
C GLN A 112 5.92 1.27 -13.19
N ARG A 113 6.53 1.53 -12.03
CA ARG A 113 6.70 2.90 -11.53
C ARG A 113 7.60 3.73 -12.47
N GLY A 114 8.72 3.17 -12.91
CA GLY A 114 9.65 3.84 -13.82
C GLY A 114 9.02 4.18 -15.17
N VAL A 115 8.32 3.24 -15.80
CA VAL A 115 7.60 3.47 -17.06
C VAL A 115 6.52 4.53 -16.89
N THR A 116 5.74 4.48 -15.80
CA THR A 116 4.72 5.50 -15.54
C THR A 116 5.29 6.89 -15.29
N ALA A 117 6.49 6.99 -14.68
CA ALA A 117 7.15 8.28 -14.48
C ALA A 117 7.64 8.86 -15.82
N PHE A 118 8.18 8.03 -16.71
CA PHE A 118 8.58 8.45 -18.06
C PHE A 118 7.39 8.92 -18.91
N LEU A 119 6.30 8.13 -18.93
CA LEU A 119 5.09 8.51 -19.65
C LEU A 119 4.44 9.76 -19.02
N GLY A 120 4.38 9.82 -17.70
CA GLY A 120 3.87 11.00 -16.99
C GLY A 120 4.66 12.27 -17.34
N ALA A 121 5.97 12.19 -17.49
CA ALA A 121 6.80 13.32 -17.91
C ALA A 121 6.50 13.77 -19.36
N SER A 122 6.26 12.83 -20.28
CA SER A 122 5.90 13.18 -21.66
C SER A 122 4.53 13.84 -21.76
N GLN A 123 3.56 13.34 -20.99
CA GLN A 123 2.22 13.93 -20.89
C GLN A 123 2.25 15.29 -20.18
N PHE A 124 3.12 15.45 -19.17
CA PHE A 124 3.33 16.74 -18.51
C PHE A 124 3.95 17.78 -19.46
N SER A 125 4.92 17.38 -20.27
CA SER A 125 5.47 18.25 -21.33
C SER A 125 4.38 18.69 -22.31
N ALA A 126 3.54 17.75 -22.78
CA ALA A 126 2.42 18.06 -23.67
C ALA A 126 1.43 19.04 -23.02
N PHE A 127 1.14 18.88 -21.73
CA PHE A 127 0.29 19.79 -20.96
C PHE A 127 0.86 21.22 -20.90
N VAL A 128 2.17 21.37 -20.68
CA VAL A 128 2.84 22.68 -20.66
C VAL A 128 2.78 23.37 -22.03
N ILE A 129 2.99 22.61 -23.11
CA ILE A 129 2.88 23.14 -24.48
C ILE A 129 1.44 23.60 -24.74
N LEU A 130 0.45 22.77 -24.41
CA LEU A 130 -0.97 23.06 -24.64
C LEU A 130 -1.41 24.30 -23.85
N THR A 131 -0.98 24.41 -22.59
CA THR A 131 -1.22 25.59 -21.77
C THR A 131 -0.62 26.83 -22.42
N GLY A 132 0.64 26.75 -22.88
CA GLY A 132 1.31 27.84 -23.60
C GLY A 132 0.62 28.25 -24.90
N THR A 133 -0.01 27.31 -25.61
CA THR A 133 -0.81 27.63 -26.80
C THR A 133 -2.12 28.35 -26.45
N PHE A 134 -2.76 28.01 -25.33
CA PHE A 134 -3.97 28.70 -24.88
C PHE A 134 -3.67 30.09 -24.31
N THR A 135 -2.56 30.27 -23.61
CA THR A 135 -2.15 31.57 -23.06
C THR A 135 -1.37 32.46 -24.04
N GLY A 136 -1.03 31.96 -25.22
CA GLY A 136 -0.24 32.69 -26.23
C GLY A 136 1.21 32.97 -25.82
N SER A 137 1.69 32.38 -24.73
CA SER A 137 3.03 32.65 -24.18
C SER A 137 4.10 31.77 -24.83
N ALA A 138 4.96 32.35 -25.65
CA ALA A 138 6.06 31.64 -26.32
C ALA A 138 7.02 30.93 -25.34
N GLY A 139 7.23 31.52 -24.14
CA GLY A 139 8.08 30.95 -23.10
C GLY A 139 7.61 29.58 -22.58
N LEU A 140 6.30 29.40 -22.37
CA LEU A 140 5.75 28.11 -21.95
C LEU A 140 5.90 27.06 -23.06
N ILE A 141 5.68 27.46 -24.31
CA ILE A 141 5.84 26.56 -25.46
C ILE A 141 7.30 26.10 -25.59
N SER A 142 8.27 27.01 -25.44
CA SER A 142 9.69 26.65 -25.48
C SER A 142 10.09 25.75 -24.31
N LEU A 143 9.54 25.98 -23.12
CA LEU A 143 9.83 25.17 -21.93
C LEU A 143 9.27 23.76 -22.07
N GLY A 144 8.03 23.63 -22.57
CA GLY A 144 7.44 22.32 -22.85
C GLY A 144 8.22 21.54 -23.91
N LYS A 145 8.67 22.21 -24.99
CA LYS A 145 9.55 21.59 -26.01
C LYS A 145 10.93 21.21 -25.47
N ALA A 146 11.48 21.99 -24.52
CA ALA A 146 12.76 21.67 -23.89
C ALA A 146 12.69 20.40 -23.03
N PHE A 147 11.55 20.12 -22.39
CA PHE A 147 11.34 18.88 -21.65
C PHE A 147 11.27 17.65 -22.56
N SER A 148 10.72 17.79 -23.77
CA SER A 148 10.60 16.69 -24.74
C SER A 148 11.70 16.69 -25.80
N SER A 149 12.75 17.51 -25.67
CA SER A 149 13.77 17.66 -26.73
C SER A 149 14.63 16.41 -26.91
N ASN A 150 14.88 15.68 -25.83
CA ASN A 150 15.65 14.43 -25.81
C ASN A 150 15.03 13.43 -24.84
N ALA A 151 15.21 12.14 -25.11
CA ALA A 151 14.73 11.07 -24.23
C ALA A 151 15.32 11.18 -22.79
N TRP A 152 16.58 11.61 -22.68
CA TRP A 152 17.24 11.83 -21.38
C TRP A 152 16.61 12.99 -20.58
N ASN A 153 16.10 14.02 -21.25
CA ASN A 153 15.41 15.13 -20.57
C ASN A 153 14.07 14.67 -20.00
N LEU A 154 13.34 13.80 -20.71
CA LEU A 154 12.11 13.20 -20.20
C LEU A 154 12.38 12.31 -18.98
N VAL A 155 13.47 11.54 -18.99
CA VAL A 155 13.89 10.74 -17.83
C VAL A 155 14.24 11.64 -16.64
N ALA A 156 14.98 12.73 -16.86
CA ALA A 156 15.33 13.69 -15.81
C ALA A 156 14.08 14.35 -15.20
N VAL A 157 13.14 14.81 -16.03
CA VAL A 157 11.87 15.40 -15.57
C VAL A 157 11.02 14.37 -14.84
N GLY A 158 10.93 13.13 -15.34
CA GLY A 158 10.22 12.03 -14.69
C GLY A 158 10.80 11.67 -13.33
N LEU A 159 12.13 11.64 -13.21
CA LEU A 159 12.83 11.45 -11.94
C LEU A 159 12.55 12.59 -10.96
N LEU A 160 12.59 13.85 -11.41
CA LEU A 160 12.26 15.01 -10.58
C LEU A 160 10.83 14.92 -10.04
N ILE A 161 9.85 14.62 -10.90
CA ILE A 161 8.45 14.42 -10.49
C ILE A 161 8.34 13.27 -9.49
N GLN A 162 9.09 12.18 -9.69
CA GLN A 162 9.08 11.03 -8.79
C GLN A 162 9.71 11.34 -7.43
N ILE A 163 10.76 12.19 -7.38
CA ILE A 163 11.37 12.68 -6.13
C ILE A 163 10.40 13.60 -5.39
N ILE A 164 9.73 14.52 -6.10
CA ILE A 164 8.69 15.38 -5.50
C ILE A 164 7.56 14.49 -4.94
N GLY A 165 7.09 13.51 -5.72
CA GLY A 165 6.11 12.54 -5.28
C GLY A 165 6.58 11.74 -4.06
N LEU A 166 7.84 11.33 -4.02
CA LEU A 166 8.45 10.66 -2.87
C LEU A 166 8.39 11.55 -1.63
N ILE A 167 8.82 12.81 -1.74
CA ILE A 167 8.79 13.79 -0.64
C ILE A 167 7.36 13.98 -0.13
N VAL A 168 6.37 14.12 -1.03
CA VAL A 168 4.96 14.26 -0.66
C VAL A 168 4.44 13.00 0.04
N THR A 169 4.80 11.80 -0.43
CA THR A 169 4.41 10.55 0.24
C THR A 169 5.13 10.32 1.57
N TRP A 170 6.32 10.89 1.73
CA TRP A 170 7.08 10.84 2.98
C TRP A 170 6.39 11.64 4.11
N LEU A 171 5.59 12.65 3.76
CA LEU A 171 4.70 13.37 4.68
C LEU A 171 3.59 12.48 5.28
N GLY A 172 3.45 11.24 4.81
CA GLY A 172 2.78 10.15 5.51
C GLY A 172 1.25 10.07 5.35
N PRO A 173 0.66 8.90 5.65
CA PRO A 173 -0.77 8.63 5.48
C PRO A 173 -1.67 9.44 6.42
N GLY A 174 -1.11 10.02 7.49
CA GLY A 174 -1.85 10.89 8.43
C GLY A 174 -2.32 12.21 7.80
N ILE A 175 -1.63 12.70 6.77
CA ILE A 175 -2.04 13.88 6.01
C ILE A 175 -3.02 13.48 4.91
N MET A 176 -2.76 12.37 4.19
CA MET A 176 -3.69 11.87 3.16
C MET A 176 -5.10 11.55 3.72
N GLY A 177 -5.19 11.00 4.94
CA GLY A 177 -6.48 10.80 5.60
C GLY A 177 -7.26 12.10 5.85
N LYS A 178 -6.56 13.21 6.09
CA LYS A 178 -7.17 14.54 6.26
C LYS A 178 -7.63 15.14 4.93
N TRP A 179 -6.89 14.93 3.84
CA TRP A 179 -7.29 15.38 2.50
C TRP A 179 -8.51 14.63 1.97
N VAL A 180 -8.61 13.32 2.19
CA VAL A 180 -9.78 12.54 1.79
C VAL A 180 -11.00 12.85 2.66
N ALA A 181 -10.81 13.21 3.94
CA ALA A 181 -11.88 13.64 4.83
C ALA A 181 -12.58 14.95 4.39
N ILE A 182 -11.98 15.74 3.49
CA ILE A 182 -12.62 16.93 2.89
C ILE A 182 -13.75 16.52 1.93
N PHE A 183 -13.58 15.40 1.21
CA PHE A 183 -14.54 14.93 0.21
C PHE A 183 -15.58 13.94 0.77
N VAL A 184 -15.45 13.53 2.03
CA VAL A 184 -16.35 12.59 2.69
C VAL A 184 -17.11 13.35 3.79
N PRO A 185 -18.46 13.39 3.77
CA PRO A 185 -19.24 13.99 4.85
C PRO A 185 -18.77 13.42 6.18
N SER A 186 -18.48 14.31 7.12
CA SER A 186 -17.83 14.10 8.42
C SER A 186 -18.63 13.25 9.42
N GLY A 187 -19.32 12.21 8.96
CA GLY A 187 -20.10 11.27 9.76
C GLY A 187 -19.42 9.92 10.02
N THR A 188 -18.39 9.54 9.24
CA THR A 188 -17.79 8.19 9.33
C THR A 188 -16.35 8.16 9.84
N SER A 189 -15.67 9.31 9.91
CA SER A 189 -14.32 9.42 10.48
C SER A 189 -14.34 10.01 11.89
N LYS A 190 -15.08 9.41 12.82
CA LYS A 190 -14.69 9.60 14.23
C LYS A 190 -13.40 8.78 14.43
N PRO A 191 -12.26 9.40 14.78
CA PRO A 191 -11.09 8.65 15.21
C PRO A 191 -11.55 7.77 16.36
N GLY A 192 -11.31 6.46 16.23
CA GLY A 192 -11.87 5.42 17.08
C GLY A 192 -11.83 5.84 18.55
N GLY A 193 -12.98 6.28 19.05
CA GLY A 193 -13.22 6.35 20.47
C GLY A 193 -12.94 4.97 21.00
N THR A 194 -12.09 4.92 22.02
CA THR A 194 -11.81 3.77 22.86
C THR A 194 -13.14 3.07 23.16
N ARG A 195 -13.52 2.09 22.33
CA ARG A 195 -14.51 1.11 22.74
C ARG A 195 -13.82 0.41 23.87
N ARG A 196 -14.14 0.84 25.10
CA ARG A 196 -13.95 0.03 26.29
C ARG A 196 -14.40 -1.35 25.86
N LEU A 197 -13.45 -2.29 25.82
CA LEU A 197 -13.79 -3.69 25.81
C LEU A 197 -14.82 -3.82 26.92
N VAL A 198 -16.03 -4.23 26.55
CA VAL A 198 -17.07 -4.60 27.50
C VAL A 198 -16.38 -5.53 28.46
N GLU A 199 -16.21 -5.05 29.69
CA GLU A 199 -15.65 -5.82 30.78
C GLU A 199 -16.45 -7.12 30.83
N ALA A 200 -15.78 -8.25 30.61
CA ALA A 200 -16.36 -9.54 30.93
C ALA A 200 -16.86 -9.46 32.38
N PRO A 201 -18.05 -10.00 32.72
CA PRO A 201 -18.59 -9.91 34.06
C PRO A 201 -17.59 -10.55 35.02
N THR A 202 -16.95 -9.73 35.85
CA THR A 202 -16.07 -10.18 36.92
C THR A 202 -16.95 -10.80 37.99
N THR A 203 -17.02 -12.13 38.00
CA THR A 203 -17.50 -12.89 39.15
C THR A 203 -16.55 -12.64 40.32
N LYS A 204 -17.03 -11.85 41.30
CA LYS A 204 -16.39 -11.65 42.61
C LYS A 204 -16.17 -13.00 43.30
N SER A 205 -14.94 -13.29 43.75
CA SER A 205 -14.58 -13.41 45.19
C SER A 205 -13.30 -14.24 45.43
N SER A 206 -12.23 -13.62 45.96
CA SER A 206 -11.57 -14.03 47.24
C SER A 206 -10.41 -13.07 47.57
N PRO A 207 -10.03 -12.88 48.87
CA PRO A 207 -9.29 -11.71 49.31
C PRO A 207 -7.76 -11.90 49.38
N ARG A 208 -7.05 -10.86 48.90
CA ARG A 208 -5.84 -10.22 49.46
C ARG A 208 -4.76 -11.10 50.12
N ARG A 209 -3.56 -11.11 49.52
CA ARG A 209 -2.29 -11.14 50.28
C ARG A 209 -1.21 -10.30 49.60
N THR A 210 -1.01 -9.11 50.14
CA THR A 210 0.20 -8.31 50.01
C THR A 210 1.41 -9.11 50.52
N ARG A 211 2.40 -9.37 49.66
CA ARG A 211 3.79 -9.61 50.08
C ARG A 211 4.74 -9.00 49.05
N THR A 212 5.23 -7.81 49.39
CA THR A 212 6.56 -7.34 49.03
C THR A 212 7.60 -8.39 49.42
N ALA A 213 8.32 -8.94 48.45
CA ALA A 213 9.52 -9.73 48.70
C ALA A 213 10.55 -9.46 47.61
N SER A 214 11.65 -8.86 48.03
CA SER A 214 12.87 -8.54 47.30
C SER A 214 13.45 -9.77 46.58
N LEU A 215 13.57 -9.70 45.25
CA LEU A 215 14.32 -10.68 44.46
C LEU A 215 15.80 -10.28 44.41
N ARG A 216 16.61 -10.81 45.33
CA ARG A 216 18.05 -11.02 45.09
C ARG A 216 18.22 -12.41 44.45
N PRO A 217 19.05 -12.57 43.41
CA PRO A 217 19.34 -13.90 42.85
C PRO A 217 20.19 -14.74 43.82
N PRO A 218 19.99 -16.07 43.89
CA PRO A 218 20.77 -16.97 44.74
C PRO A 218 22.19 -17.21 44.20
N PRO A 219 23.16 -17.56 45.06
CA PRO A 219 24.55 -17.69 44.69
C PRO A 219 24.85 -18.92 43.83
N VAL A 220 25.80 -18.74 42.91
CA VAL A 220 26.23 -19.62 41.80
C VAL A 220 26.77 -21.00 42.23
N SER A 221 26.95 -21.24 43.53
CA SER A 221 27.55 -22.48 44.05
C SER A 221 26.66 -23.74 43.93
N ARG A 222 25.38 -23.62 43.56
CA ARG A 222 24.47 -24.76 43.37
C ARG A 222 24.39 -25.32 41.94
N LEU A 223 25.13 -24.76 40.99
CA LEU A 223 25.05 -25.16 39.56
C LEU A 223 26.08 -26.22 39.13
N LEU A 224 27.06 -26.57 39.97
CA LEU A 224 28.14 -27.50 39.61
C LEU A 224 27.99 -28.93 40.16
N SER A 225 26.93 -29.25 40.92
CA SER A 225 26.70 -30.61 41.44
C SER A 225 25.71 -31.45 40.61
N ARG A 226 25.37 -31.01 39.39
CA ARG A 226 24.42 -31.68 38.50
C ARG A 226 24.89 -31.72 37.03
N LEU A 227 26.16 -32.00 36.82
CA LEU A 227 26.63 -32.47 35.52
C LEU A 227 27.21 -33.88 35.71
N PRO A 228 26.79 -34.86 34.89
CA PRO A 228 27.37 -36.21 34.91
C PRO A 228 28.82 -36.22 34.43
#